data_AF-E3NBW8-F1
#
_entry.id   AF-E3NBW8-F1
#
_cell.length_a   1.000
_cell.length_b   1.000
_cell.length_c   1.000
_cell.angle_alpha   90.00
_cell.angle_beta   90.00
_cell.angle_gamma   90.00
#
_symmetry.space_group_name_H-M   'P 1'
#
loop_
_entity.id
_entity.type
_entity.pdbx_description
1 polymer ?
#
loop_
_entity_poly.entity_id
_entity_poly.type
_entity_poly.pdbx_seq_one_letter_code
_entity_poly.pdbx_strand_id
1 'polypeptide(L)'
;MFAIVFNSLIRDKWDHEERRRLPFEIQSLVLIDVKFDYTGFLVTINDEWLKMYEYRYPVTSANFLTIKGDCSMRSVSIFEEKGEETIKAAEYQQQETEETEKEEREEKDERADESENK
;
A
#
# COMPACT_ATOMS: atom_id res chain seq x y z
N MET A 1 13.59 -0.73 -29.22
CA MET A 1 13.08 0.03 -28.06
C MET A 1 12.40 -0.95 -27.13
N PHE A 2 12.88 -1.09 -25.90
CA PHE A 2 12.28 -1.99 -24.93
C PHE A 2 10.99 -1.39 -24.36
N ALA A 3 9.97 -2.22 -24.19
CA ALA A 3 8.68 -1.81 -23.65
C ALA A 3 8.21 -2.86 -22.64
N ILE A 4 7.56 -2.39 -21.58
CA ILE A 4 6.82 -3.22 -20.64
C ILE A 4 5.41 -3.38 -21.20
N VAL A 5 4.96 -4.63 -21.29
CA VAL A 5 3.63 -5.00 -21.81
C VAL A 5 2.75 -5.43 -20.65
N PHE A 6 1.56 -4.86 -20.57
CA PHE A 6 0.51 -5.20 -19.62
C PHE A 6 -0.65 -5.82 -20.40
N ASN A 7 -1.16 -6.95 -19.93
CA ASN A 7 -2.28 -7.63 -20.55
C ASN A 7 -2.96 -8.58 -19.56
N SER A 8 -4.14 -9.06 -19.94
CA SER A 8 -4.91 -10.07 -19.24
C SER A 8 -5.16 -11.27 -20.16
N LEU A 9 -4.86 -12.46 -19.67
CA LEU A 9 -5.25 -13.73 -20.31
C LEU A 9 -6.56 -14.19 -19.67
N ILE A 10 -7.65 -14.14 -20.41
CA ILE A 10 -8.99 -14.50 -19.92
C ILE A 10 -9.56 -15.58 -20.82
N ARG A 11 -9.89 -16.75 -20.25
CA ARG A 11 -10.39 -17.92 -21.00
C ARG A 11 -9.49 -18.28 -22.19
N ASP A 12 -8.19 -18.42 -21.91
CA ASP A 12 -7.14 -18.76 -22.88
C ASP A 12 -7.00 -17.80 -24.08
N LYS A 13 -7.50 -16.57 -23.95
CA LYS A 13 -7.35 -15.52 -24.95
C LYS A 13 -6.73 -14.27 -24.34
N TRP A 14 -5.69 -13.77 -25.01
CA TRP A 14 -5.10 -12.48 -24.69
C TRP A 14 -6.03 -11.35 -25.11
N ASP A 15 -6.17 -10.38 -24.23
CA ASP A 15 -6.87 -9.13 -24.51
C ASP A 15 -5.92 -8.12 -25.18
N HIS A 16 -6.36 -6.87 -25.35
CA HIS A 16 -5.57 -5.80 -25.93
C HIS A 16 -4.37 -5.42 -25.06
N GLU A 17 -3.20 -5.38 -25.68
CA GLU A 17 -1.96 -4.99 -25.00
C GLU A 17 -1.93 -3.51 -24.68
N GLU A 18 -1.45 -3.18 -23.48
CA GLU A 18 -1.04 -1.84 -23.11
C GLU A 18 0.47 -1.80 -22.94
N ARG A 19 1.13 -0.80 -23.54
CA ARG A 19 2.59 -0.73 -23.59
C ARG A 19 3.10 0.53 -22.90
N ARG A 20 4.12 0.39 -22.07
CA ARG A 20 4.85 1.51 -21.47
C ARG A 20 6.33 1.42 -21.80
N ARG A 21 6.95 2.57 -22.02
CA ARG A 21 8.40 2.68 -22.13
C ARG A 21 8.97 2.69 -20.72
N LEU A 22 10.14 2.06 -20.54
CA LEU A 22 10.94 2.24 -19.36
C LEU A 22 11.53 3.67 -19.38
N PRO A 23 11.28 4.50 -18.35
CA PRO A 23 11.82 5.86 -18.31
C PRO A 23 13.29 5.90 -17.88
N PHE A 24 13.86 4.78 -17.46
CA PHE A 24 15.25 4.64 -17.00
C PHE A 24 15.93 3.42 -17.63
N GLU A 25 17.26 3.40 -17.57
CA GLU A 25 18.04 2.20 -17.85
C GLU A 25 17.90 1.21 -16.69
N ILE A 26 17.58 -0.05 -17.01
CA ILE A 26 17.52 -1.10 -16.00
C ILE A 26 18.93 -1.31 -15.44
N GLN A 27 19.15 -0.84 -14.22
CA GLN A 27 20.31 -1.19 -13.42
C GLN A 27 20.18 -2.65 -12.95
N SER A 28 21.26 -3.23 -12.42
CA SER A 28 21.35 -4.66 -12.10
C SER A 28 20.29 -5.18 -11.12
N LEU A 29 19.64 -4.30 -10.35
CA LEU A 29 18.56 -4.62 -9.43
C LEU A 29 17.33 -3.75 -9.75
N VAL A 30 16.16 -4.37 -9.74
CA VAL A 30 14.87 -3.70 -9.93
C VAL A 30 13.97 -4.07 -8.77
N LEU A 31 13.38 -3.08 -8.12
CA LEU A 31 12.27 -3.24 -7.19
C LEU A 31 10.96 -2.98 -7.94
N ILE A 32 10.04 -3.93 -7.92
CA ILE A 32 8.72 -3.79 -8.56
C ILE A 32 7.68 -3.92 -7.46
N ASP A 33 6.91 -2.86 -7.24
CA ASP A 33 5.77 -2.91 -6.33
C ASP A 33 4.47 -2.91 -7.14
N VAL A 34 3.57 -3.81 -6.74
CA VAL A 34 2.25 -3.97 -7.34
C VAL A 34 1.23 -3.82 -6.21
N LYS A 35 0.66 -2.62 -6.11
CA LYS A 35 -0.37 -2.31 -5.13
C LYS A 35 -1.75 -2.57 -5.72
N PHE A 36 -2.60 -3.24 -4.93
CA PHE A 36 -3.99 -3.47 -5.25
C PHE A 36 -4.77 -2.23 -4.82
N ASP A 37 -5.26 -1.47 -5.79
CA ASP A 37 -6.08 -0.27 -5.56
C ASP A 37 -7.56 -0.58 -5.88
N TYR A 38 -8.45 0.39 -5.70
CA TYR A 38 -9.89 0.24 -5.94
C TYR A 38 -10.23 -0.05 -7.40
N THR A 39 -9.47 0.51 -8.34
CA THR A 39 -9.78 0.45 -9.79
C THR A 39 -8.82 -0.45 -10.58
N GLY A 40 -7.67 -0.81 -10.01
CA GLY A 40 -6.65 -1.56 -10.72
C GLY A 40 -5.39 -1.80 -9.90
N PHE A 41 -4.37 -2.29 -10.58
CA PHE A 41 -3.03 -2.44 -10.04
C PHE A 41 -2.22 -1.17 -10.26
N LEU A 42 -1.79 -0.52 -9.18
CA LEU A 42 -0.80 0.54 -9.23
C LEU A 42 0.59 -0.10 -9.24
N VAL A 43 1.34 0.15 -10.31
CA VAL A 43 2.66 -0.42 -10.54
C VAL A 43 3.72 0.68 -10.48
N THR A 44 4.71 0.48 -9.62
CA THR A 44 5.92 1.30 -9.52
C THR A 44 7.14 0.44 -9.81
N ILE A 45 8.21 1.10 -10.25
CA ILE A 45 9.53 0.49 -10.33
C ILE A 45 10.53 1.41 -9.65
N ASN A 46 11.29 0.89 -8.68
CA ASN A 46 12.24 1.66 -7.87
C ASN A 46 11.59 2.94 -7.30
N ASP A 47 10.41 2.80 -6.70
CA ASP A 47 9.59 3.89 -6.15
C ASP A 47 9.07 4.92 -7.17
N GLU A 48 9.37 4.78 -8.47
CA GLU A 48 8.83 5.64 -9.52
C GLU A 48 7.55 5.08 -10.13
N TRP A 49 6.55 5.94 -10.34
CA TRP A 49 5.30 5.56 -10.99
C TRP A 49 5.52 5.06 -12.41
N LEU A 50 4.96 3.89 -12.73
CA LEU A 50 4.98 3.34 -14.09
C LEU A 50 3.59 3.35 -14.73
N LYS A 51 2.60 2.78 -14.04
CA LYS A 51 1.26 2.57 -14.62
C LYS A 51 0.20 2.23 -13.57
N MET A 52 -1.02 2.73 -13.79
CA MET A 52 -2.26 2.12 -13.28
C MET A 52 -2.81 1.15 -14.34
N TYR A 53 -2.94 -0.14 -14.00
CA TYR A 53 -3.52 -1.18 -14.87
C TYR A 53 -4.89 -1.57 -14.34
N GLU A 54 -5.94 -1.13 -15.02
CA GLU A 54 -7.34 -1.34 -14.60
C GLU A 54 -7.71 -2.82 -14.56
N TYR A 55 -8.55 -3.19 -13.60
CA TYR A 55 -9.03 -4.56 -13.49
C TYR A 55 -9.92 -4.93 -14.69
N ARG A 56 -9.49 -5.95 -15.45
CA ARG A 56 -10.30 -6.55 -16.54
C ARG A 56 -11.00 -7.85 -16.13
N TYR A 57 -10.71 -8.31 -14.92
CA TYR A 57 -11.28 -9.51 -14.31
C TYR A 57 -11.34 -9.31 -12.78
N PRO A 58 -12.26 -9.96 -12.05
CA PRO A 58 -12.36 -9.80 -10.60
C PRO A 58 -11.03 -10.08 -9.89
N VAL A 59 -10.49 -9.08 -9.20
CA VAL A 59 -9.19 -9.16 -8.53
C VAL A 59 -9.15 -10.24 -7.45
N THR A 60 -10.29 -10.51 -6.82
CA THR A 60 -10.48 -11.57 -5.82
C THR A 60 -10.24 -12.99 -6.35
N SER A 61 -10.12 -13.16 -7.68
CA SER A 61 -9.76 -14.44 -8.28
C SER A 61 -8.25 -14.67 -8.42
N ALA A 62 -7.42 -13.65 -8.15
CA ALA A 62 -5.97 -13.75 -8.25
C ALA A 62 -5.38 -14.46 -7.01
N ASN A 63 -5.04 -15.74 -7.17
CA ASN A 63 -4.57 -16.59 -6.06
C ASN A 63 -3.08 -16.91 -6.11
N PHE A 64 -2.42 -16.67 -7.25
CA PHE A 64 -1.04 -17.08 -7.47
C PHE A 64 -0.24 -15.96 -8.13
N LEU A 65 0.96 -15.70 -7.61
CA LEU A 65 1.98 -14.89 -8.27
C LEU A 65 2.96 -15.81 -9.00
N THR A 66 3.12 -15.61 -10.30
CA THR A 66 4.09 -16.36 -11.11
C THR A 66 5.16 -15.42 -11.64
N ILE A 67 6.42 -15.71 -11.36
CA ILE A 67 7.59 -14.98 -11.88
C ILE A 67 8.38 -15.94 -12.75
N LYS A 68 8.55 -15.60 -14.04
CA LYS A 68 9.19 -16.45 -15.03
C LYS A 68 9.90 -15.60 -16.07
N GLY A 69 11.03 -16.09 -16.57
CA GLY A 69 11.80 -15.45 -17.63
C GLY A 69 13.29 -15.48 -17.33
N ASP A 70 14.05 -14.71 -18.09
CA ASP A 70 15.47 -14.47 -17.84
C ASP A 70 15.63 -13.45 -16.69
N CYS A 71 15.53 -13.94 -15.45
CA CYS A 71 15.66 -13.12 -14.26
C CYS A 71 16.15 -13.93 -13.05
N SER A 72 16.81 -13.24 -12.11
CA SER A 72 17.14 -13.78 -10.80
C SER A 72 16.33 -13.04 -9.74
N MET A 73 15.49 -13.77 -9.02
CA MET A 73 14.63 -13.20 -7.98
C MET A 73 15.38 -13.19 -6.63
N ARG A 74 15.48 -12.01 -6.01
CA ARG A 74 16.14 -11.86 -4.71
C ARG A 74 15.19 -12.15 -3.54
N SER A 75 14.00 -11.58 -3.56
CA SER A 75 12.99 -11.72 -2.51
C SER A 75 11.61 -11.35 -3.03
N VAL A 76 10.57 -11.86 -2.38
CA VAL A 76 9.17 -11.46 -2.56
C VAL A 76 8.59 -11.24 -1.17
N SER A 77 7.91 -10.10 -1.00
CA SER A 77 7.23 -9.74 0.25
C SER A 77 5.79 -9.37 -0.08
N ILE A 78 4.86 -9.76 0.78
CA ILE A 78 3.44 -9.39 0.68
C ILE A 78 3.14 -8.48 1.86
N PHE A 79 2.51 -7.34 1.59
CA PHE A 79 2.14 -6.36 2.58
C PHE A 79 0.63 -6.20 2.60
N GLU A 80 0.07 -6.08 3.80
CA GLU A 80 -1.31 -5.65 4.00
C GLU A 80 -1.27 -4.16 4.35
N GLU A 81 -1.77 -3.31 3.46
CA GLU A 81 -2.06 -1.94 3.86
C GLU A 81 -3.26 -1.97 4.80
N LYS A 82 -3.06 -1.49 6.04
CA LYS A 82 -4.18 -1.14 6.89
C LYS A 82 -4.96 -0.05 6.17
N GLY A 83 -6.26 -0.28 5.94
CA GLY A 83 -7.08 0.68 5.20
C GLY A 83 -7.00 2.08 5.81
N GLU A 84 -7.01 3.12 4.98
CA GLU A 84 -6.92 4.51 5.45
C GLU A 84 -7.97 4.85 6.51
N GLU A 85 -9.16 4.25 6.44
CA GLU A 85 -10.20 4.38 7.46
C GLU A 85 -9.78 3.77 8.81
N THR A 86 -9.08 2.63 8.78
CA THR A 86 -8.55 1.98 9.98
C THR A 86 -7.42 2.80 10.60
N ILE A 87 -6.61 3.46 9.78
CA ILE A 87 -5.56 4.37 10.23
C ILE A 87 -6.18 5.61 10.88
N LYS A 88 -7.12 6.28 10.21
CA LYS A 88 -7.82 7.46 10.74
C LYS A 88 -8.61 7.15 12.02
N ALA A 89 -9.25 5.98 12.09
CA ALA A 89 -9.95 5.55 13.30
C ALA A 89 -8.99 5.29 14.47
N ALA A 90 -7.82 4.68 14.20
CA ALA A 90 -6.80 4.47 15.22
C ALA A 90 -6.19 5.81 15.70
N GLU A 91 -5.95 6.75 14.79
CA GLU A 91 -5.46 8.10 15.11
C GLU A 91 -6.48 8.87 15.97
N TYR A 92 -7.77 8.80 15.63
CA TYR A 92 -8.83 9.45 16.41
C TYR A 92 -8.96 8.85 17.82
N GLN A 93 -8.89 7.53 17.96
CA GLN A 93 -8.95 6.89 19.29
C GLN A 93 -7.72 7.20 20.15
N GLN A 94 -6.54 7.33 19.54
CA GLN A 94 -5.35 7.77 20.26
C GLN A 94 -5.52 9.20 20.79
N GLN A 95 -6.08 10.10 19.98
CA GLN A 95 -6.35 11.48 20.40
C GLN A 95 -7.34 11.56 21.57
N GLU A 96 -8.47 10.84 21.52
CA GLU A 96 -9.44 10.81 22.65
C GLU A 96 -8.81 10.26 23.94
N THR A 97 -7.94 9.26 23.82
CA THR A 97 -7.26 8.67 24.98
C THR A 97 -6.29 9.67 25.61
N GLU A 98 -5.52 10.39 24.79
CA GLU A 98 -4.58 11.42 25.26
C GLU A 98 -5.29 12.61 25.91
N GLU A 99 -6.43 13.05 25.37
CA GLU A 99 -7.26 14.11 25.97
C GLU A 99 -7.82 13.67 27.33
N THR A 100 -8.36 12.44 27.42
CA THR A 100 -8.90 11.90 28.67
C THR A 100 -7.82 11.78 29.75
N GLU A 101 -6.64 11.26 29.39
CA GLU A 101 -5.51 11.16 30.33
C GLU A 101 -5.00 12.52 30.81
N LYS A 102 -5.12 13.56 29.97
CA LYS A 102 -4.73 14.92 30.32
C LYS A 102 -5.73 15.54 31.30
N GLU A 103 -7.03 15.40 31.05
CA GLU A 103 -8.08 15.85 31.97
C GLU A 103 -7.96 15.17 33.34
N GLU A 104 -7.70 13.86 33.37
CA GLU A 104 -7.50 13.13 34.63
C GLU A 104 -6.26 13.57 35.42
N ARG A 105 -5.21 14.05 34.74
CA ARG A 105 -4.03 14.62 35.39
C ARG A 105 -4.32 16.01 35.97
N GLU A 106 -5.00 16.85 35.20
CA GLU A 106 -5.38 18.19 35.63
C GLU A 106 -6.32 18.12 36.86
N GLU A 107 -7.32 17.23 36.88
CA GLU A 107 -8.18 17.02 38.06
C GLU A 107 -7.40 16.53 39.29
N LYS A 108 -6.38 15.69 39.10
CA LYS A 108 -5.55 15.19 40.21
C LYS A 108 -4.67 16.29 40.79
N ASP A 109 -4.11 17.14 39.95
CA ASP A 109 -3.29 18.27 40.37
C ASP A 109 -4.17 19.31 41.12
N GLU A 110 -5.37 19.61 40.63
CA GLU A 110 -6.32 20.50 41.33
C GLU A 110 -6.75 19.96 42.70
N ARG A 111 -7.04 18.65 42.80
CA ARG A 111 -7.38 18.02 44.10
C ARG A 111 -6.20 17.98 45.06
N ALA A 112 -4.97 17.91 44.56
CA ALA A 112 -3.77 17.96 45.39
C ALA A 112 -3.59 19.37 45.98
N ASP A 113 -3.73 20.42 45.17
CA ASP A 113 -3.65 21.82 45.62
C ASP A 113 -4.75 22.18 46.63
N GLU A 114 -5.97 21.67 46.46
CA GLU A 114 -7.06 21.87 47.44
C GLU A 114 -6.80 21.14 48.78
N SER A 115 -6.06 20.04 48.75
CA SER A 115 -5.73 19.25 49.95
C SER A 115 -4.59 19.85 50.78
N GLU A 116 -3.70 20.63 50.17
CA GLU A 116 -2.59 21.32 50.85
C GLU A 116 -3.02 22.65 51.52
N ASN A 117 -4.21 23.17 51.19
CA ASN A 117 -4.71 24.47 51.67
C ASN A 117 -5.73 24.37 52.83
N LYS A 118 -5.86 23.20 53.48
CA LYS A 118 -6.68 22.93 54.68
C LYS A 118 -5.83 22.52 55.87
#